data_AF-A0A7S1ML98-F1
#
_entry.id   AF-A0A7S1ML98-F1
#
_cell.length_a   1.000
_cell.length_b   1.000
_cell.length_c   1.000
_cell.angle_alpha   90.00
_cell.angle_beta   90.00
_cell.angle_gamma   90.00
#
_symmetry.space_group_name_H-M   'P 1'
#
loop_
_entity.id
_entity.type
_entity.pdbx_description
1 polymer ?
#
loop_
_entity_poly.entity_id
_entity_poly.type
_entity_poly.pdbx_seq_one_letter_code
_entity_poly.pdbx_strand_id
1 'polypeptide(L)'
;VLPQEWLEFGAPAHPLPPPTEDALAFALFAWGLTGVPGHLTILADEVPQEAAQLAAHHCHLAAELQRRPRDLSARVLELQRRCAEAQKELGNERFRGGELEIAAAHYRLALAAADVVAAFAHEVAAPLREKADQVRYATLCNLAQVALRRGAAAEAEEHAAAAIPLDRGGFKAWWRRAQAREALGRPRDAAQDLL
;
A
#
# COMPACT_ATOMS: atom_id res chain seq x y z
N VAL A 1 12.62 -5.49 -9.07
CA VAL A 1 13.18 -6.87 -9.04
C VAL A 1 12.55 -7.59 -7.86
N LEU A 2 11.78 -8.65 -8.09
CA LEU A 2 11.14 -9.41 -7.01
C LEU A 2 12.22 -10.10 -6.14
N PRO A 3 12.07 -10.15 -4.81
CA PRO A 3 13.02 -10.85 -3.94
C PRO A 3 13.15 -12.32 -4.36
N GLN A 4 14.37 -12.86 -4.41
CA GLN A 4 14.65 -14.23 -4.87
C GLN A 4 13.90 -15.30 -4.07
N GLU A 5 13.68 -15.04 -2.79
CA GLU A 5 12.83 -15.78 -1.85
C GLU A 5 11.33 -15.85 -2.24
N TRP A 6 10.86 -15.05 -3.20
CA TRP A 6 9.52 -15.18 -3.80
C TRP A 6 9.49 -16.22 -4.94
N LEU A 7 10.65 -16.51 -5.53
CA LEU A 7 10.84 -17.50 -6.59
C LEU A 7 11.28 -18.87 -6.03
N GLU A 8 11.79 -18.91 -4.79
CA GLU A 8 12.21 -20.13 -4.10
C GLU A 8 11.04 -21.02 -3.65
N PHE A 9 9.80 -20.51 -3.66
CA PHE A 9 8.60 -21.34 -3.57
C PHE A 9 8.37 -21.98 -4.93
N GLY A 10 9.17 -23.03 -5.20
CA GLY A 10 9.34 -23.69 -6.48
C GLY A 10 8.14 -23.59 -7.40
N ALA A 11 8.39 -23.17 -8.64
CA ALA A 11 7.39 -23.13 -9.69
C ALA A 11 6.51 -24.39 -9.60
N PRO A 12 5.17 -24.23 -9.56
CA PRO A 12 4.29 -25.38 -9.48
C PRO A 12 4.70 -26.34 -10.60
N ALA A 13 4.83 -27.63 -10.28
CA ALA A 13 5.34 -28.66 -11.20
C ALA A 13 4.56 -28.73 -12.52
N HIS A 14 3.39 -28.09 -12.57
CA HIS A 14 2.60 -27.83 -13.75
C HIS A 14 2.21 -26.35 -13.81
N PRO A 15 2.10 -25.76 -15.02
CA PRO A 15 1.55 -24.42 -15.17
C PRO A 15 0.17 -24.39 -14.51
N LEU A 16 -0.01 -23.47 -13.56
CA LEU A 16 -1.31 -23.29 -12.94
C LEU A 16 -2.31 -22.89 -14.03
N PRO A 17 -3.54 -23.42 -13.98
CA PRO A 17 -4.58 -22.94 -14.88
C PRO A 17 -4.73 -21.42 -14.71
N PRO A 18 -5.03 -20.69 -15.80
CA PRO A 18 -5.27 -19.26 -15.69
C PRO A 18 -6.36 -19.01 -14.63
N PRO A 19 -6.20 -17.99 -13.78
CA PRO A 19 -7.19 -17.71 -12.74
C PRO A 19 -8.55 -17.52 -13.41
N THR A 20 -9.61 -18.01 -12.75
CA THR A 20 -10.96 -17.74 -13.21
C THR A 20 -11.23 -16.24 -13.15
N GLU A 21 -12.15 -15.75 -13.99
CA GLU A 21 -12.54 -14.33 -14.01
C GLU A 21 -12.99 -13.85 -12.63
N ASP A 22 -13.70 -14.70 -11.88
CA ASP A 22 -14.10 -14.45 -10.49
C ASP A 22 -12.92 -14.36 -9.52
N ALA A 23 -11.90 -15.19 -9.71
CA ALA A 23 -10.71 -15.16 -8.86
C ALA A 23 -9.90 -13.88 -9.14
N LEU A 24 -9.76 -13.50 -10.41
CA LEU A 24 -9.13 -12.25 -10.81
C LEU A 24 -9.91 -11.03 -10.27
N ALA A 25 -11.23 -11.03 -10.39
CA ALA A 25 -12.10 -10.00 -9.83
C ALA A 25 -12.01 -9.91 -8.30
N PHE A 26 -11.89 -11.05 -7.61
CA PHE A 26 -11.68 -11.10 -6.16
C PHE A 26 -10.28 -10.61 -5.76
N ALA A 27 -9.23 -10.94 -6.52
CA ALA A 27 -7.88 -10.42 -6.29
C ALA A 27 -7.80 -8.91 -6.51
N LEU A 28 -8.50 -8.39 -7.52
CA LEU A 28 -8.64 -6.95 -7.80
C LEU A 28 -9.48 -6.24 -6.72
N PHE A 29 -10.53 -6.89 -6.22
CA PHE A 29 -11.34 -6.42 -5.08
C PHE A 29 -10.55 -6.40 -3.78
N ALA A 30 -9.79 -7.47 -3.49
CA ALA A 30 -8.89 -7.57 -2.34
C ALA A 30 -7.71 -6.58 -2.40
N TRP A 31 -7.45 -5.97 -3.57
CA TRP A 31 -6.49 -4.88 -3.75
C TRP A 31 -7.14 -3.48 -3.74
N GLY A 32 -8.45 -3.38 -3.49
CA GLY A 32 -9.16 -2.10 -3.49
C GLY A 32 -9.24 -1.42 -4.86
N LEU A 33 -8.99 -2.14 -5.95
CA LEU A 33 -9.06 -1.60 -7.32
C LEU A 33 -10.50 -1.60 -7.86
N THR A 34 -11.39 -2.45 -7.35
CA THR A 34 -12.83 -2.43 -7.68
C THR A 34 -13.62 -1.77 -6.57
N GLY A 35 -13.30 -0.50 -6.32
CA GLY A 35 -13.90 0.32 -5.27
C GLY A 35 -15.01 1.27 -5.72
N VAL A 36 -15.44 1.32 -6.99
CA VAL A 36 -16.64 2.09 -7.43
C VAL A 36 -17.17 1.51 -8.76
N PRO A 37 -18.48 1.24 -8.92
CA PRO A 37 -19.05 0.94 -10.23
C PRO A 37 -18.93 2.17 -11.14
N GLY A 38 -18.14 2.08 -12.22
CA GLY A 38 -18.06 3.11 -13.26
C GLY A 38 -16.66 3.60 -13.63
N HIS A 39 -15.61 3.20 -12.91
CA HIS A 39 -14.23 3.54 -13.27
C HIS A 39 -13.35 2.30 -13.26
N LEU A 40 -13.25 1.60 -14.39
CA LEU A 40 -12.10 0.72 -14.68
C LEU A 40 -12.09 0.35 -16.17
N THR A 41 -11.43 1.20 -16.95
CA THR A 41 -10.78 0.80 -18.20
C THR A 41 -9.29 0.97 -17.99
N ILE A 42 -8.71 0.21 -17.06
CA ILE A 42 -7.25 0.00 -17.10
C ILE A 42 -7.05 -1.16 -18.06
N LEU A 43 -6.46 -0.81 -19.21
CA LEU A 43 -6.22 -1.66 -20.35
C LEU A 43 -5.51 -2.95 -19.91
N ALA A 44 -6.13 -4.09 -20.18
CA ALA A 44 -5.61 -5.42 -19.87
C ALA A 44 -4.21 -5.69 -20.49
N ASP A 45 -3.79 -4.87 -21.45
CA ASP A 45 -2.51 -4.99 -22.16
C ASP A 45 -1.31 -4.38 -21.40
N GLU A 46 -1.53 -3.65 -20.31
CA GLU A 46 -0.47 -3.00 -19.54
C GLU A 46 -0.34 -3.51 -18.10
N VAL A 47 -1.02 -4.59 -17.73
CA VAL A 47 -0.80 -5.19 -16.41
C VAL A 47 0.58 -5.84 -16.44
N PRO A 48 1.60 -5.29 -15.74
CA PRO A 48 2.93 -5.85 -15.77
C PRO A 48 2.85 -7.30 -15.32
N GLN A 49 3.67 -8.18 -15.90
CA GLN A 49 3.66 -9.61 -15.58
C GLN A 49 3.76 -9.86 -14.07
N GLU A 50 4.43 -8.96 -13.33
CA GLU A 50 4.48 -9.01 -11.87
C GLU A 50 3.13 -8.75 -11.18
N ALA A 51 2.28 -7.86 -11.72
CA ALA A 51 0.93 -7.61 -11.19
C ALA A 51 -0.02 -8.77 -11.49
N ALA A 52 0.11 -9.42 -12.65
CA ALA A 52 -0.62 -10.64 -12.97
C ALA A 52 -0.20 -11.81 -12.05
N GLN A 53 1.10 -11.93 -11.76
CA GLN A 53 1.63 -12.93 -10.81
C GLN A 53 1.15 -12.67 -9.38
N LEU A 54 1.13 -11.42 -8.94
CA LEU A 54 0.65 -11.03 -7.61
C LEU A 54 -0.87 -11.25 -7.48
N ALA A 55 -1.65 -10.97 -8.53
CA ALA A 55 -3.07 -11.28 -8.57
C ALA A 55 -3.32 -12.80 -8.52
N ALA A 56 -2.59 -13.61 -9.30
CA ALA A 56 -2.69 -15.06 -9.25
C ALA A 56 -2.29 -15.65 -7.89
N HIS A 57 -1.26 -15.08 -7.25
CA HIS A 57 -0.87 -15.43 -5.89
C HIS A 57 -2.01 -15.15 -4.90
N HIS A 58 -2.70 -14.02 -5.05
CA HIS A 58 -3.83 -13.65 -4.18
C HIS A 58 -5.08 -14.50 -4.43
N CYS A 59 -5.36 -14.90 -5.67
CA CYS A 59 -6.39 -15.89 -5.99
C CYS A 59 -6.15 -17.21 -5.26
N HIS A 60 -4.90 -17.70 -5.31
CA HIS A 60 -4.51 -18.93 -4.63
C HIS A 60 -4.63 -18.80 -3.10
N LEU A 61 -4.25 -17.64 -2.57
CA LEU A 61 -4.36 -17.30 -1.16
C LEU A 61 -5.82 -17.25 -0.68
N ALA A 62 -6.72 -16.70 -1.50
CA ALA A 62 -8.15 -16.64 -1.26
C ALA A 62 -8.80 -18.04 -1.24
N ALA A 63 -8.41 -18.90 -2.18
CA ALA A 63 -8.86 -20.29 -2.24
C ALA A 63 -8.37 -21.09 -1.01
N GLU A 64 -7.16 -20.84 -0.53
CA GLU A 64 -6.65 -21.47 0.68
C GLU A 64 -7.29 -20.93 1.97
N LEU A 65 -7.59 -19.62 2.05
CA LEU A 65 -8.35 -19.01 3.16
C LEU A 65 -9.72 -19.67 3.37
N GLN A 66 -10.39 -20.10 2.30
CA GLN A 66 -11.64 -20.86 2.38
C GLN A 66 -11.47 -22.26 2.99
N ARG A 67 -10.28 -22.87 2.86
CA ARG A 67 -10.02 -24.26 3.28
C ARG A 67 -9.44 -24.36 4.69
N ARG A 68 -8.65 -23.38 5.13
CA ARG A 68 -7.98 -23.37 6.45
C ARG A 68 -7.94 -21.95 7.06
N PRO A 69 -9.08 -21.45 7.56
CA PRO A 69 -9.26 -20.03 7.86
C PRO A 69 -8.35 -19.46 8.97
N ARG A 70 -7.87 -20.30 9.91
CA ARG A 70 -7.13 -19.80 11.10
C ARG A 70 -5.60 -19.73 10.94
N ASP A 71 -4.98 -20.64 10.18
CA ASP A 71 -3.51 -20.64 10.01
C ASP A 71 -3.06 -19.89 8.76
N LEU A 72 -3.94 -19.72 7.78
CA LEU A 72 -3.66 -18.90 6.61
C LEU A 72 -3.72 -17.41 6.91
N SER A 73 -4.51 -16.95 7.88
CA SER A 73 -4.62 -15.51 8.18
C SER A 73 -3.26 -14.90 8.50
N ALA A 74 -2.44 -15.51 9.36
CA ALA A 74 -1.12 -14.99 9.69
C ALA A 74 -0.17 -14.92 8.48
N ARG A 75 -0.15 -15.97 7.64
CA ARG A 75 0.70 -16.01 6.43
C ARG A 75 0.22 -15.02 5.37
N VAL A 76 -1.09 -14.89 5.19
CA VAL A 76 -1.71 -13.89 4.31
C VAL A 76 -1.32 -12.48 4.74
N LEU A 77 -1.41 -12.20 6.03
CA LEU A 77 -1.14 -10.87 6.57
C LEU A 77 0.35 -10.54 6.51
N GLU A 78 1.24 -11.53 6.68
CA GLU A 78 2.68 -11.35 6.40
C GLU A 78 2.96 -11.09 4.91
N LEU A 79 2.27 -11.77 3.99
CA LEU A 79 2.40 -11.51 2.55
C LEU A 79 1.90 -10.11 2.18
N GLN A 80 0.77 -9.68 2.73
CA GLN A 80 0.26 -8.32 2.54
C GLN A 80 1.24 -7.28 3.09
N ARG A 81 1.83 -7.52 4.26
CA ARG A 81 2.89 -6.66 4.83
C ARG A 81 4.11 -6.57 3.91
N ARG A 82 4.57 -7.69 3.35
CA ARG A 82 5.68 -7.71 2.36
C ARG A 82 5.31 -7.00 1.06
N CYS A 83 4.07 -7.16 0.59
CA CYS A 83 3.55 -6.45 -0.58
C CYS A 83 3.56 -4.94 -0.34
N ALA A 84 3.09 -4.50 0.83
CA ALA A 84 3.11 -3.09 1.22
C ALA A 84 4.53 -2.51 1.18
N GLU A 85 5.53 -3.22 1.71
CA GLU A 85 6.93 -2.80 1.63
C GLU A 85 7.45 -2.71 0.19
N ALA A 86 7.21 -3.74 -0.61
CA ALA A 86 7.67 -3.78 -1.99
C ALA A 86 7.08 -2.62 -2.81
N GLN A 87 5.78 -2.38 -2.70
CA GLN A 87 5.12 -1.27 -3.37
C GLN A 87 5.64 0.09 -2.87
N LYS A 88 5.89 0.24 -1.56
CA LYS A 88 6.48 1.46 -1.02
C LYS A 88 7.90 1.70 -1.58
N GLU A 89 8.73 0.67 -1.71
CA GLU A 89 10.08 0.83 -2.30
C GLU A 89 10.04 1.14 -3.81
N LEU A 90 9.14 0.53 -4.57
CA LEU A 90 8.89 0.93 -5.97
C LEU A 90 8.45 2.40 -6.06
N GLY A 91 7.56 2.83 -5.16
CA GLY A 91 7.18 4.23 -5.03
C GLY A 91 8.37 5.15 -4.73
N ASN A 92 9.29 4.72 -3.85
CA ASN A 92 10.51 5.46 -3.54
C ASN A 92 11.42 5.60 -4.77
N GLU A 93 11.60 4.53 -5.55
CA GLU A 93 12.37 4.54 -6.79
C GLU A 93 11.80 5.54 -7.79
N ARG A 94 10.50 5.46 -8.07
CA ARG A 94 9.79 6.38 -8.97
C ARG A 94 9.82 7.82 -8.49
N PHE A 95 9.70 8.04 -7.18
CA PHE A 95 9.79 9.36 -6.58
C PHE A 95 11.18 9.99 -6.76
N ARG A 96 12.26 9.20 -6.61
CA ARG A 96 13.64 9.67 -6.88
C ARG A 96 13.84 9.98 -8.36
N GLY A 97 13.20 9.23 -9.25
CA GLY A 97 13.17 9.49 -10.70
C GLY A 97 12.35 10.72 -11.12
N GLY A 98 11.62 11.35 -10.19
CA GLY A 98 10.74 12.50 -10.48
C GLY A 98 9.39 12.10 -11.08
N GLU A 99 9.10 10.81 -11.20
CA GLU A 99 7.85 10.25 -11.72
C GLU A 99 6.75 10.31 -10.64
N LEU A 100 6.30 11.51 -10.28
CA LEU A 100 5.45 11.75 -9.10
C LEU A 100 4.11 11.01 -9.14
N GLU A 101 3.44 10.94 -10.29
CA GLU A 101 2.15 10.24 -10.42
C GLU A 101 2.29 8.72 -10.26
N ILE A 102 3.33 8.15 -10.86
CA ILE A 102 3.62 6.72 -10.77
C ILE A 102 4.04 6.37 -9.33
N ALA A 103 4.83 7.23 -8.69
CA ALA A 103 5.17 7.08 -7.28
C ALA A 103 3.92 7.10 -6.39
N ALA A 104 2.98 8.04 -6.62
CA ALA A 104 1.72 8.09 -5.89
C ALA A 104 0.89 6.81 -6.05
N ALA A 105 0.81 6.27 -7.28
CA ALA A 105 0.09 5.02 -7.54
C ALA A 105 0.67 3.85 -6.71
N HIS A 106 2.00 3.67 -6.72
CA HIS A 106 2.65 2.64 -5.90
C HIS A 106 2.45 2.87 -4.40
N TYR A 107 2.53 4.12 -3.91
CA TYR A 107 2.26 4.40 -2.50
C TYR A 107 0.80 4.12 -2.12
N ARG A 108 -0.18 4.39 -2.98
CA ARG A 108 -1.59 4.05 -2.71
C ARG A 108 -1.79 2.53 -2.62
N LEU A 109 -1.13 1.76 -3.50
CA LEU A 109 -1.13 0.29 -3.41
C LEU A 109 -0.47 -0.22 -2.12
N ALA A 110 0.67 0.39 -1.73
CA ALA A 110 1.33 0.07 -0.47
C ALA A 110 0.43 0.34 0.75
N LEU A 111 -0.27 1.48 0.74
CA LEU A 111 -1.19 1.87 1.80
C LEU A 111 -2.36 0.91 1.89
N ALA A 112 -2.99 0.56 0.77
CA ALA A 112 -4.09 -0.41 0.73
C ALA A 112 -3.68 -1.78 1.31
N ALA A 113 -2.51 -2.29 0.93
CA ALA A 113 -1.99 -3.55 1.47
C ALA A 113 -1.71 -3.48 2.98
N ALA A 114 -1.18 -2.35 3.47
CA ALA A 114 -0.97 -2.13 4.90
C ALA A 114 -2.28 -1.98 5.69
N ASP A 115 -3.29 -1.32 5.12
CA ASP A 115 -4.62 -1.15 5.70
C ASP A 115 -5.34 -2.49 5.87
N VAL A 116 -5.15 -3.44 4.93
CA VAL A 116 -5.63 -4.82 5.11
C VAL A 116 -5.04 -5.42 6.38
N VAL A 117 -3.71 -5.31 6.60
CA VAL A 117 -3.09 -5.85 7.82
C VAL A 117 -3.62 -5.16 9.08
N ALA A 118 -3.85 -3.84 9.03
CA ALA A 118 -4.41 -3.07 10.13
C ALA A 118 -5.87 -3.45 10.44
N ALA A 119 -6.69 -3.77 9.44
CA ALA A 119 -8.08 -4.19 9.65
C ALA A 119 -8.17 -5.49 10.47
N PHE A 120 -7.20 -6.39 10.31
CA PHE A 120 -7.07 -7.62 11.09
C PHE A 120 -6.12 -7.49 12.29
N ALA A 121 -5.88 -6.26 12.77
CA ALA A 121 -4.95 -5.96 13.87
C ALA A 121 -5.16 -6.77 15.17
N HIS A 122 -6.39 -7.21 15.42
CA HIS A 122 -6.79 -8.01 16.58
C HIS A 122 -6.51 -9.51 16.43
N GLU A 123 -6.31 -9.98 15.20
CA GLU A 123 -6.02 -11.37 14.86
C GLU A 123 -4.51 -11.61 14.61
N VAL A 124 -3.71 -10.54 14.59
CA VAL A 124 -2.26 -10.61 14.31
C VAL A 124 -1.41 -10.46 15.56
N ALA A 125 -0.28 -11.16 15.53
CA ALA A 125 0.78 -10.97 16.51
C ALA A 125 1.26 -9.51 16.51
N ALA A 126 1.59 -8.99 17.69
CA ALA A 126 2.03 -7.60 17.83
C ALA A 126 3.17 -7.19 16.87
N PRO A 127 4.23 -8.00 16.67
CA PRO A 127 5.32 -7.63 15.76
C PRO A 127 4.88 -7.40 14.30
N LEU A 128 3.86 -8.13 13.82
CA LEU A 128 3.36 -7.99 12.45
C LEU A 128 2.60 -6.67 12.29
N ARG A 129 1.70 -6.37 13.24
CA ARG A 129 0.97 -5.09 13.29
C ARG A 129 1.93 -3.91 13.33
N GLU A 130 2.94 -3.97 14.20
CA GLU A 130 3.88 -2.87 14.35
C GLU A 130 4.68 -2.59 13.07
N LYS A 131 5.08 -3.63 12.34
CA LYS A 131 5.74 -3.48 11.03
C LYS A 131 4.78 -2.89 10.00
N ALA A 132 3.51 -3.33 9.97
CA ALA A 132 2.52 -2.77 9.07
C ALA A 132 2.27 -1.27 9.36
N ASP A 133 2.15 -0.88 10.63
CA ASP A 133 2.02 0.52 11.04
C ASP A 133 3.22 1.37 10.61
N GLN A 134 4.45 0.83 10.70
CA GLN A 134 5.65 1.51 10.23
C GLN A 134 5.63 1.75 8.71
N VAL A 135 5.22 0.75 7.93
CA VAL A 135 5.08 0.88 6.48
C VAL A 135 3.99 1.90 6.14
N ARG A 136 2.86 1.84 6.85
CA ARG A 136 1.72 2.74 6.68
C ARG A 136 2.11 4.19 6.99
N TYR A 137 2.77 4.43 8.12
CA TYR A 137 3.32 5.74 8.49
C TYR A 137 4.23 6.29 7.38
N ALA A 138 5.22 5.50 6.95
CA ALA A 138 6.18 5.91 5.92
C ALA A 138 5.49 6.23 4.59
N THR A 139 4.49 5.42 4.21
CA THR A 139 3.74 5.56 2.95
C THR A 139 2.89 6.83 2.95
N LEU A 140 2.14 7.10 4.03
CA LEU A 140 1.36 8.34 4.18
C LEU A 140 2.27 9.58 4.17
N CYS A 141 3.41 9.49 4.86
CA CYS A 141 4.47 10.47 4.82
C CYS A 141 4.96 10.77 3.39
N ASN A 142 5.14 9.72 2.57
CA ASN A 142 5.58 9.86 1.19
C ASN A 142 4.48 10.40 0.27
N LEU A 143 3.22 10.00 0.47
CA LEU A 143 2.07 10.58 -0.25
C LEU A 143 1.93 12.08 0.04
N ALA A 144 2.05 12.49 1.31
CA ALA A 144 2.08 13.90 1.68
C ALA A 144 3.20 14.65 0.94
N GLN A 145 4.39 14.06 0.86
CA GLN A 145 5.51 14.65 0.13
C GLN A 145 5.25 14.79 -1.37
N VAL A 146 4.63 13.78 -2.00
CA VAL A 146 4.25 13.82 -3.41
C VAL A 146 3.23 14.93 -3.65
N ALA A 147 2.19 15.00 -2.81
CA ALA A 147 1.16 16.03 -2.90
C ALA A 147 1.74 17.45 -2.75
N LEU A 148 2.67 17.66 -1.81
CA LEU A 148 3.40 18.94 -1.69
C LEU A 148 4.16 19.29 -2.97
N ARG A 149 4.87 18.34 -3.57
CA ARG A 149 5.61 18.58 -4.83
C ARG A 149 4.70 18.90 -6.02
N ARG A 150 3.45 18.44 -5.98
CA ARG A 150 2.42 18.75 -6.98
C ARG A 150 1.68 20.07 -6.72
N GLY A 151 1.95 20.74 -5.59
CA GLY A 151 1.17 21.89 -5.14
C GLY A 151 -0.22 21.54 -4.61
N ALA A 152 -0.52 20.25 -4.38
CA ALA A 152 -1.78 19.77 -3.85
C ALA A 152 -1.79 19.83 -2.31
N ALA A 153 -1.78 21.04 -1.76
CA ALA A 153 -1.58 21.24 -0.33
C ALA A 153 -2.68 20.62 0.55
N ALA A 154 -3.94 20.60 0.10
CA ALA A 154 -5.04 19.98 0.85
C ALA A 154 -4.85 18.45 0.99
N GLU A 155 -4.51 17.76 -0.11
CA GLU A 155 -4.20 16.33 -0.10
C GLU A 155 -2.97 16.04 0.77
N ALA A 156 -1.97 16.92 0.74
CA ALA A 156 -0.78 16.78 1.60
C ALA A 156 -1.10 16.85 3.09
N GLU A 157 -1.97 17.78 3.50
CA GLU A 157 -2.43 17.89 4.90
C GLU A 157 -3.16 16.61 5.33
N GLU A 158 -4.05 16.09 4.48
CA GLU A 158 -4.83 14.88 4.77
C GLU A 158 -3.91 13.68 5.04
N HIS A 159 -2.97 13.40 4.12
CA HIS A 159 -2.02 12.28 4.28
C HIS A 159 -1.13 12.47 5.51
N ALA A 160 -0.65 13.69 5.77
CA ALA A 160 0.18 13.97 6.93
C ALA A 160 -0.61 13.83 8.25
N ALA A 161 -1.86 14.29 8.28
CA ALA A 161 -2.75 14.13 9.43
C ALA A 161 -3.04 12.65 9.72
N ALA A 162 -3.26 11.84 8.68
CA ALA A 162 -3.44 10.39 8.82
C ALA A 162 -2.18 9.67 9.33
N ALA A 163 -0.98 10.21 9.06
CA ALA A 163 0.28 9.63 9.53
C ALA A 163 0.55 9.89 11.02
N ILE A 164 0.09 11.01 11.58
CA ILE A 164 0.40 11.45 12.95
C ILE A 164 0.03 10.42 14.04
N PRO A 165 -1.16 9.77 14.00
CA PRO A 165 -1.51 8.74 14.99
C PRO A 165 -0.57 7.52 14.98
N LEU A 166 0.16 7.30 13.89
CA LEU A 166 1.13 6.21 13.74
C LEU A 166 2.56 6.64 14.11
N ASP A 167 2.74 7.93 14.43
CA ASP A 167 4.05 8.51 14.63
C ASP A 167 4.65 8.12 15.98
N ARG A 168 5.73 7.33 15.96
CA ARG A 168 6.43 6.85 17.16
C ARG A 168 7.57 7.77 17.59
N GLY A 169 7.33 9.08 17.57
CA GLY A 169 8.32 10.12 17.90
C GLY A 169 9.11 10.65 16.71
N GLY A 170 8.62 10.43 15.49
CA GLY A 170 9.08 11.12 14.29
C GLY A 170 8.51 12.54 14.18
N PHE A 171 9.17 13.33 13.33
CA PHE A 171 8.81 14.73 13.08
C PHE A 171 8.31 14.97 11.64
N LYS A 172 8.43 13.97 10.76
CA LYS A 172 8.19 14.13 9.32
C LYS A 172 6.73 14.41 8.98
N ALA A 173 5.80 13.74 9.66
CA ALA A 173 4.36 13.93 9.43
C ALA A 173 3.94 15.35 9.84
N TRP A 174 4.32 15.76 11.06
CA TRP A 174 4.10 17.10 11.59
C TRP A 174 4.68 18.19 10.69
N TRP A 175 5.95 18.07 10.31
CA TRP A 175 6.61 18.99 9.40
C TRP A 175 5.90 19.14 8.06
N ARG A 176 5.49 18.02 7.45
CA ARG A 176 4.76 18.04 6.16
C ARG A 176 3.36 18.65 6.29
N ARG A 177 2.68 18.41 7.42
CA ARG A 177 1.39 19.06 7.70
C ARG A 177 1.54 20.56 7.89
N ALA A 178 2.60 21.01 8.56
CA ALA A 178 2.94 22.42 8.69
C ALA A 178 3.15 23.09 7.31
N GLN A 179 3.96 22.47 6.44
CA GLN A 179 4.18 22.97 5.07
C GLN A 179 2.86 23.06 4.27
N ALA A 180 2.01 22.05 4.38
CA ALA A 180 0.70 22.04 3.72
C ALA A 180 -0.21 23.18 4.24
N ARG A 181 -0.24 23.39 5.56
CA ARG A 181 -1.03 24.46 6.20
C ARG A 181 -0.53 25.85 5.83
N GLU A 182 0.78 26.04 5.75
CA GLU A 182 1.38 27.29 5.27
C GLU A 182 0.96 27.57 3.82
N ALA A 183 1.06 26.58 2.92
CA ALA A 183 0.60 26.70 1.54
C ALA A 183 -0.92 26.96 1.41
N LEU A 184 -1.71 26.58 2.41
CA LEU A 184 -3.14 26.84 2.51
C LEU A 184 -3.49 28.16 3.22
N GLY A 185 -2.49 29.00 3.53
CA GLY A 185 -2.71 30.30 4.19
C GLY A 185 -3.09 30.21 5.68
N ARG A 186 -2.72 29.11 6.36
CA ARG A 186 -2.95 28.87 7.80
C ARG A 186 -1.63 28.83 8.59
N PRO A 187 -0.87 29.94 8.67
CA PRO A 187 0.47 29.94 9.29
C PRO A 187 0.45 29.72 10.81
N ARG A 188 -0.65 30.06 11.51
CA ARG A 188 -0.78 29.79 12.95
C ARG A 188 -0.85 28.30 13.24
N ASP A 189 -1.68 27.58 12.49
CA ASP A 189 -1.82 26.12 12.61
C ASP A 189 -0.54 25.40 12.16
N ALA A 190 0.18 25.97 11.18
CA ALA A 190 1.48 25.47 10.77
C ALA A 190 2.53 25.62 11.89
N ALA A 191 2.59 26.78 12.56
CA ALA A 191 3.50 26.99 13.68
C ALA A 191 3.21 26.03 14.85
N GLN A 192 1.94 25.73 15.12
CA GLN A 192 1.55 24.77 16.16
C GLN A 192 2.05 23.35 15.88
N ASP A 193 2.17 22.95 14.61
CA ASP A 193 2.71 21.64 14.23
C ASP A 193 4.22 21.51 14.45
N LEU A 194 4.93 22.63 14.73
CA LEU A 194 6.38 22.69 14.87
C LEU A 194 6.86 22.89 16.33
N LEU A 195 5.93 22.96 17.29
CA LEU A 195 6.18 23.10 18.72
C LEU A 195 6.18 21.75 19.43
#